data_AF-W7PS90-F1
#
_entry.id   AF-W7PS90-F1
#
_cell.length_a   1.000
_cell.length_b   1.000
_cell.length_c   1.000
_cell.angle_alpha   90.00
_cell.angle_beta   90.00
_cell.angle_gamma   90.00
#
_symmetry.space_group_name_H-M   'P 1'
#
loop_
_entity.id
_entity.type
_entity.pdbx_description
1 polymer ?
#
loop_
_entity_poly.entity_id
_entity_poly.type
_entity_poly.pdbx_seq_one_letter_code
_entity_poly.pdbx_strand_id
1 'polypeptide(L)'
;MSEWWTYRPADLLMFSLRVYERLFVLHNQAIWPAQWLALALGAGLLLALWQSRAGWLRLFMPLLAASWLFVAWAFLWQRYAPINWGIRYVVPLFVLQALLLLVLSRWRGGLALSSRWQTSRALGLALVAYAVFLHPFSALLHGRGLAGAEVFGLTPDP
;
A
#
# COMPACT_ATOMS: atom_id res chain seq x y z
N MET A 1 15.05 39.68 -16.48
CA MET A 1 14.75 38.25 -16.68
C MET A 1 15.39 37.51 -15.53
N SER A 2 14.64 36.72 -14.76
CA SER A 2 15.24 35.86 -13.74
C SER A 2 16.10 34.82 -14.43
N GLU A 3 17.34 34.80 -14.01
CA GLU A 3 18.45 34.01 -14.49
C GLU A 3 18.13 32.50 -14.33
N TRP A 4 17.96 31.75 -15.43
CA TRP A 4 17.37 30.38 -15.43
C TRP A 4 18.17 29.34 -14.62
N TRP A 5 19.40 29.65 -14.23
CA TRP A 5 20.24 28.79 -13.38
C TRP A 5 19.94 28.91 -11.88
N THR A 6 19.00 29.78 -11.48
CA THR A 6 18.58 29.90 -10.07
C THR A 6 17.55 28.85 -9.64
N TYR A 7 16.90 28.19 -10.60
CA TYR A 7 15.96 27.10 -10.33
C TYR A 7 16.68 25.89 -9.75
N ARG A 8 16.10 25.32 -8.69
CA ARG A 8 16.49 24.04 -8.12
C ARG A 8 15.49 22.97 -8.59
N PRO A 9 15.88 21.68 -8.63
CA PRO A 9 14.95 20.60 -8.99
C PRO A 9 13.66 20.59 -8.14
N ALA A 10 13.74 21.04 -6.89
CA ALA A 10 12.57 21.16 -6.01
C ALA A 10 11.52 22.17 -6.53
N ASP A 11 11.94 23.20 -7.26
CA ASP A 11 11.05 24.23 -7.81
C ASP A 11 10.23 23.72 -9.01
N LEU A 12 10.61 22.55 -9.55
CA LEU A 12 9.92 21.88 -10.64
C LEU A 12 8.88 20.86 -10.14
N LEU A 13 8.79 20.62 -8.83
CA LEU A 13 7.81 19.71 -8.23
C LEU A 13 6.44 20.39 -8.11
N MET A 14 5.37 19.66 -8.42
CA MET A 14 3.99 20.17 -8.31
C MET A 14 3.56 20.45 -6.87
N PHE A 15 4.19 19.81 -5.89
CA PHE A 15 3.91 19.98 -4.48
C PHE A 15 5.17 19.72 -3.65
N SER A 16 5.22 20.27 -2.44
CA SER A 16 6.33 20.05 -1.51
C SER A 16 6.17 18.74 -0.72
N LEU A 17 7.29 18.16 -0.27
CA LEU A 17 7.31 16.97 0.59
C LEU A 17 6.40 17.14 1.82
N ARG A 18 6.39 18.33 2.43
CA ARG A 18 5.53 18.64 3.60
C ARG A 18 4.04 18.49 3.31
N VAL A 19 3.59 18.88 2.11
CA VAL A 19 2.18 18.72 1.70
C VAL A 19 1.84 17.24 1.56
N TYR A 20 2.74 16.46 0.96
CA TYR A 20 2.57 15.02 0.80
C TYR A 20 2.51 14.29 2.14
N GLU A 21 3.43 14.59 3.06
CA GLU A 21 3.43 14.01 4.41
C GLU A 21 2.14 14.33 5.18
N ARG A 22 1.61 15.55 5.02
CA ARG A 22 0.36 15.98 5.64
C ARG A 22 -0.84 15.17 5.14
N LEU A 23 -0.83 14.68 3.90
CA LEU A 23 -1.91 13.86 3.35
C LEU A 23 -2.09 12.57 4.14
N PHE A 24 -1.00 11.91 4.53
CA PHE A 24 -1.06 10.70 5.35
C PHE A 24 -1.66 10.95 6.72
N VAL A 25 -1.24 12.04 7.38
CA VAL A 25 -1.79 12.42 8.69
C VAL A 25 -3.31 12.62 8.60
N LEU A 26 -3.76 13.40 7.61
CA LEU A 26 -5.19 13.66 7.40
C LEU A 26 -5.96 12.41 6.96
N HIS A 27 -5.31 11.49 6.24
CA HIS A 27 -5.92 10.25 5.79
C HIS A 27 -6.13 9.30 6.97
N ASN A 28 -5.07 9.06 7.75
CA ASN A 28 -5.10 8.22 8.93
C ASN A 28 -6.08 8.72 9.99
N GLN A 29 -6.14 10.03 10.22
CA GLN A 29 -7.12 10.60 11.14
C GLN A 29 -8.57 10.37 10.67
N ALA A 30 -8.84 10.49 9.37
CA ALA A 30 -10.19 10.34 8.83
C ALA A 30 -10.69 8.89 8.84
N ILE A 31 -9.78 7.91 8.79
CA ILE A 31 -10.12 6.49 8.78
C ILE A 31 -9.95 5.82 10.14
N TRP A 32 -9.53 6.57 11.17
CA TRP A 32 -9.42 6.04 12.52
C TRP A 32 -10.75 5.41 12.96
N PRO A 33 -10.78 4.16 13.48
CA PRO A 33 -9.68 3.30 13.93
C PRO A 33 -9.29 2.15 12.96
N ALA A 34 -9.53 2.28 11.66
CA ALA A 34 -9.34 1.23 10.65
C ALA A 34 -7.89 0.68 10.57
N GLN A 35 -6.90 1.38 11.12
CA GLN A 35 -5.51 0.92 11.19
C GLN A 35 -5.38 -0.41 11.93
N TRP A 36 -6.18 -0.64 12.99
CA TRP A 36 -6.17 -1.91 13.72
C TRP A 36 -6.66 -3.06 12.85
N LEU A 37 -7.70 -2.81 12.04
CA LEU A 37 -8.21 -3.78 11.09
C LEU A 37 -7.15 -4.08 10.01
N ALA A 38 -6.50 -3.05 9.48
CA ALA A 38 -5.44 -3.19 8.49
C ALA A 38 -4.25 -4.02 9.01
N LEU A 39 -3.80 -3.77 10.25
CA LEU A 39 -2.76 -4.57 10.91
C LEU A 39 -3.20 -6.03 11.11
N ALA A 40 -4.45 -6.26 11.52
CA ALA A 40 -4.99 -7.60 11.68
C ALA A 40 -5.05 -8.36 10.33
N LEU A 41 -5.42 -7.67 9.25
CA LEU A 41 -5.42 -8.23 7.89
C LEU A 41 -3.99 -8.55 7.42
N GLY A 42 -3.03 -7.67 7.68
CA GLY A 42 -1.61 -7.88 7.37
C GLY A 42 -1.03 -9.09 8.12
N ALA A 43 -1.30 -9.21 9.42
CA ALA A 43 -0.91 -10.37 10.23
C ALA A 43 -1.56 -11.67 9.73
N GLY A 44 -2.85 -11.60 9.37
CA GLY A 44 -3.57 -12.74 8.78
C GLY A 44 -2.97 -13.19 7.44
N LEU A 45 -2.54 -12.24 6.59
CA LEU A 45 -1.86 -12.53 5.34
C LEU A 45 -0.51 -13.23 5.57
N LEU A 46 0.28 -12.76 6.55
CA LEU A 46 1.53 -13.42 6.95
C LEU A 46 1.30 -14.86 7.41
N LEU A 47 0.27 -15.09 8.24
CA LEU A 47 -0.10 -16.44 8.67
C LEU A 47 -0.56 -17.31 7.50
N ALA A 48 -1.29 -16.75 6.54
CA ALA A 48 -1.71 -17.47 5.34
C ALA A 48 -0.49 -17.92 4.49
N LEU A 49 0.50 -17.04 4.31
CA LEU A 49 1.76 -17.34 3.61
C LEU A 49 2.63 -18.34 4.39
N TRP A 50 2.64 -18.27 5.71
CA TRP A 50 3.37 -19.18 6.59
C TRP A 50 2.76 -20.60 6.56
N GLN A 51 1.44 -20.71 6.56
CA GLN A 51 0.76 -22.01 6.56
C GLN A 51 0.68 -22.64 5.15
N SER A 52 0.84 -21.85 4.07
CA SER A 52 0.70 -22.31 2.67
C SER A 52 -0.61 -23.04 2.35
N ARG A 53 -1.67 -22.77 3.12
CA ARG A 53 -2.98 -23.40 2.90
C ARG A 53 -3.72 -22.67 1.80
N ALA A 54 -4.05 -23.38 0.72
CA ALA A 54 -4.78 -22.81 -0.43
C ALA A 54 -6.08 -22.10 -0.03
N GLY A 55 -6.79 -22.59 1.00
CA GLY A 55 -8.00 -21.93 1.52
C GLY A 55 -7.75 -20.55 2.14
N TRP A 56 -6.66 -20.40 2.89
CA TRP A 56 -6.29 -19.11 3.50
C TRP A 56 -5.86 -18.12 2.42
N LEU A 57 -5.05 -18.54 1.45
CA LEU A 57 -4.63 -17.67 0.34
C LEU A 57 -5.84 -17.17 -0.48
N ARG A 58 -6.82 -18.05 -0.74
CA ARG A 58 -8.06 -17.68 -1.43
C ARG A 58 -8.92 -16.69 -0.65
N LEU A 59 -8.86 -16.71 0.69
CA LEU A 59 -9.54 -15.74 1.54
C LEU A 59 -8.83 -14.37 1.55
N PHE A 60 -7.50 -14.37 1.61
CA PHE A 60 -6.72 -13.13 1.71
C PHE A 60 -6.52 -12.40 0.37
N MET A 61 -6.61 -13.07 -0.78
CA MET A 61 -6.58 -12.41 -2.08
C MET A 61 -7.69 -11.37 -2.31
N PRO A 62 -8.99 -11.65 -2.08
CA PRO A 62 -10.04 -10.65 -2.23
C PRO A 62 -9.94 -9.53 -1.19
N LEU A 63 -9.43 -9.83 0.02
CA LEU A 63 -9.13 -8.82 1.03
C LEU A 63 -8.05 -7.85 0.54
N LEU A 64 -6.97 -8.38 -0.02
CA LEU A 64 -5.91 -7.57 -0.63
C LEU A 64 -6.43 -6.75 -1.82
N ALA A 65 -7.28 -7.35 -2.66
CA ALA A 65 -7.93 -6.62 -3.76
C ALA A 65 -8.80 -5.46 -3.25
N ALA A 66 -9.55 -5.67 -2.16
CA ALA A 66 -10.34 -4.63 -1.52
C ALA A 66 -9.46 -3.51 -0.98
N SER A 67 -8.30 -3.82 -0.37
CA SER A 67 -7.31 -2.83 0.05
C SER A 67 -6.79 -2.00 -1.12
N TRP A 68 -6.45 -2.63 -2.26
CA TRP A 68 -6.02 -1.93 -3.47
C TRP A 68 -7.09 -0.97 -4.01
N LEU A 69 -8.35 -1.40 -4.06
CA LEU A 69 -9.48 -0.54 -4.46
C LEU A 69 -9.71 0.60 -3.47
N PHE A 70 -9.61 0.31 -2.17
CA PHE A 70 -9.76 1.30 -1.13
C PHE A 70 -8.69 2.40 -1.24
N VAL A 71 -7.43 2.02 -1.40
CA VAL A 71 -6.31 2.95 -1.62
C VAL A 71 -6.51 3.77 -2.89
N ALA A 72 -6.90 3.12 -3.99
CA ALA A 72 -7.16 3.80 -5.27
C ALA A 72 -8.25 4.87 -5.14
N TRP A 73 -9.32 4.56 -4.41
CA TRP A 73 -10.44 5.46 -4.21
C TRP A 73 -10.14 6.55 -3.15
N ALA A 74 -9.88 6.13 -1.91
CA ALA A 74 -9.85 7.01 -0.75
C ALA A 74 -8.58 7.87 -0.65
N PHE A 75 -7.45 7.37 -1.17
CA PHE A 75 -6.19 8.09 -1.17
C PHE A 75 -5.88 8.68 -2.54
N LEU A 76 -5.69 7.83 -3.56
CA LEU A 76 -5.24 8.28 -4.88
C LEU A 76 -6.26 9.19 -5.57
N TRP A 77 -7.52 8.77 -5.66
CA TRP A 77 -8.55 9.56 -6.35
C TRP A 77 -9.03 10.77 -5.54
N GLN A 78 -9.44 10.57 -4.28
CA GLN A 78 -10.04 11.66 -3.50
C GLN A 78 -9.03 12.71 -3.00
N ARG A 79 -7.81 12.29 -2.62
CA ARG A 79 -6.87 13.18 -1.93
C ARG A 79 -5.69 13.58 -2.79
N TYR A 80 -5.18 12.67 -3.61
CA TYR A 80 -3.94 12.92 -4.34
C TYR A 80 -4.16 13.44 -5.77
N ALA A 81 -5.15 12.94 -6.50
CA ALA A 81 -5.46 13.38 -7.86
C ALA A 81 -5.83 14.88 -8.01
N PRO A 82 -6.41 15.57 -7.01
CA PRO A 82 -6.59 17.01 -7.05
C PRO A 82 -5.27 17.81 -7.00
N ILE A 83 -4.23 17.25 -6.40
CA ILE A 83 -2.92 17.90 -6.20
C ILE A 83 -1.94 17.50 -7.31
N ASN A 84 -1.96 16.24 -7.72
CA ASN A 84 -1.11 15.68 -8.74
C ASN A 84 -1.96 15.03 -9.84
N TRP A 85 -2.09 15.73 -10.96
CA TRP A 85 -2.91 15.27 -12.10
C TRP A 85 -2.43 13.93 -12.67
N GLY A 86 -1.14 13.61 -12.55
CA GLY A 86 -0.56 12.33 -12.99
C GLY A 86 -1.20 11.11 -12.34
N ILE A 87 -1.76 11.28 -11.12
CA ILE A 87 -2.41 10.21 -10.37
C ILE A 87 -3.68 9.71 -11.07
N ARG A 88 -4.32 10.53 -11.90
CA ARG A 88 -5.48 10.10 -12.70
C ARG A 88 -5.15 8.94 -13.63
N TYR A 89 -3.90 8.84 -14.09
CA TYR A 89 -3.42 7.73 -14.93
C TYR A 89 -2.95 6.53 -14.09
N VAL A 90 -2.60 6.74 -12.82
CA VAL A 90 -2.15 5.67 -11.91
C VAL A 90 -3.34 4.90 -11.32
N VAL A 91 -4.46 5.57 -11.03
CA VAL A 91 -5.67 4.95 -10.44
C VAL A 91 -6.16 3.72 -11.22
N PRO A 92 -6.27 3.74 -12.56
CA PRO A 92 -6.65 2.56 -13.34
C PRO A 92 -5.71 1.36 -13.15
N LEU A 93 -4.42 1.58 -12.92
CA LEU A 93 -3.46 0.49 -12.68
C LEU A 93 -3.74 -0.21 -11.34
N PHE A 94 -4.10 0.56 -10.31
CA PHE A 94 -4.50 -0.02 -9.02
C PHE A 94 -5.80 -0.82 -9.13
N VAL A 95 -6.77 -0.32 -9.89
CA VAL A 95 -8.03 -1.03 -10.16
C VAL A 95 -7.75 -2.31 -10.94
N LEU A 96 -6.91 -2.26 -11.98
CA LEU A 96 -6.51 -3.43 -12.75
C LEU A 96 -5.85 -4.47 -11.86
N GLN A 97 -4.92 -4.06 -10.99
CA GLN A 97 -4.27 -4.96 -10.04
C GLN A 97 -5.29 -5.63 -9.12
N ALA A 98 -6.26 -4.90 -8.58
CA ALA A 98 -7.32 -5.47 -7.76
C ALA A 98 -8.16 -6.51 -8.53
N LEU A 99 -8.50 -6.24 -9.79
CA LEU A 99 -9.21 -7.19 -10.64
C LEU A 99 -8.40 -8.45 -10.89
N LEU A 100 -7.10 -8.33 -11.19
CA LEU A 100 -6.20 -9.48 -11.36
C LEU A 100 -6.14 -10.34 -10.10
N LEU A 101 -6.07 -9.71 -8.92
CA LEU A 101 -6.10 -10.42 -7.64
C LEU A 101 -7.43 -11.20 -7.43
N LEU A 102 -8.57 -10.61 -7.82
CA LEU A 102 -9.89 -11.26 -7.76
C LEU A 102 -10.09 -12.38 -8.78
N VAL A 103 -9.46 -12.27 -9.95
CA VAL A 103 -9.45 -13.35 -10.95
C VAL A 103 -8.60 -14.51 -10.43
N LEU A 104 -7.42 -14.21 -9.90
CA LEU A 104 -6.51 -15.20 -9.36
C LEU A 104 -7.10 -15.95 -8.15
N SER A 105 -7.86 -15.26 -7.29
CA SER A 105 -8.55 -15.90 -6.16
C SER A 105 -9.61 -16.93 -6.60
N ARG A 106 -10.21 -16.76 -7.78
CA ARG A 106 -11.22 -17.65 -8.35
C ARG A 106 -10.65 -18.73 -9.27
N TRP A 107 -9.35 -18.67 -9.58
CA TRP A 107 -8.75 -19.61 -10.52
C TRP A 107 -8.73 -21.03 -9.92
N ARG A 108 -9.46 -21.93 -10.58
CA ARG A 108 -9.64 -23.33 -10.16
C ARG A 108 -8.35 -24.16 -10.18
N GLY A 109 -7.32 -23.73 -10.92
CA GLY A 109 -5.98 -24.34 -10.91
C GLY A 109 -5.25 -24.25 -9.56
N GLY A 110 -5.75 -23.42 -8.64
CA GLY A 110 -5.28 -23.34 -7.27
C GLY A 110 -4.09 -22.40 -7.09
N LEU A 111 -4.20 -21.52 -6.09
CA LEU A 111 -3.07 -20.82 -5.50
C LEU A 111 -2.31 -21.81 -4.63
N ALA A 112 -1.54 -22.69 -5.25
CA ALA A 112 -0.68 -23.63 -4.55
C ALA A 112 0.68 -22.96 -4.35
N LEU A 113 0.92 -22.45 -3.14
CA LEU A 113 2.30 -22.22 -2.74
C LEU A 113 2.97 -23.56 -2.52
N SER A 114 4.20 -23.69 -2.99
CA SER A 114 5.01 -24.88 -2.70
C SER A 114 5.14 -25.05 -1.19
N SER A 115 4.88 -26.27 -0.71
CA SER A 115 5.04 -26.60 0.71
C SER A 115 6.51 -26.47 1.15
N ARG A 116 7.44 -26.70 0.20
CA ARG A 116 8.88 -26.58 0.42
C ARG A 116 9.29 -25.11 0.56
N TRP A 117 10.13 -24.81 1.54
CA TRP A 117 10.74 -23.50 1.70
C TRP A 117 11.67 -23.22 0.52
N GLN A 118 11.20 -22.35 -0.39
CA GLN A 118 11.98 -21.83 -1.51
C GLN A 118 12.33 -20.38 -1.22
N THR A 119 13.45 -19.89 -1.77
CA THR A 119 13.92 -18.52 -1.60
C THR A 119 12.83 -17.49 -1.92
N SER A 120 12.02 -17.73 -2.96
CA SER A 120 10.89 -16.88 -3.32
C SER A 120 9.82 -16.75 -2.24
N ARG A 121 9.57 -17.82 -1.47
CA ARG A 121 8.61 -17.82 -0.37
C ARG A 121 9.15 -17.07 0.85
N ALA A 122 10.44 -17.26 1.16
CA ALA A 122 11.11 -16.50 2.21
C ALA A 122 11.15 -15.00 1.88
N LEU A 123 11.45 -14.63 0.63
CA LEU A 123 11.41 -13.25 0.16
C LEU A 123 9.99 -12.66 0.25
N GLY A 124 8.96 -13.39 -0.20
CA GLY A 124 7.58 -12.93 -0.08
C GLY A 124 7.15 -12.69 1.38
N LEU A 125 7.50 -13.61 2.29
CA LEU A 125 7.27 -13.43 3.73
C LEU A 125 8.03 -12.23 4.29
N ALA A 126 9.29 -12.05 3.91
CA ALA A 126 10.10 -10.91 4.36
C ALA A 126 9.52 -9.57 3.87
N LEU A 127 9.06 -9.51 2.61
CA LEU A 127 8.42 -8.32 2.04
C LEU A 127 7.12 -7.96 2.75
N VAL A 128 6.24 -8.94 3.00
CA VAL A 128 4.99 -8.68 3.72
C VAL A 128 5.28 -8.33 5.18
N ALA A 129 6.26 -8.96 5.82
CA ALA A 129 6.63 -8.62 7.19
C ALA A 129 7.19 -7.20 7.29
N TYR A 130 8.00 -6.79 6.30
CA TYR A 130 8.49 -5.43 6.19
C TYR A 130 7.34 -4.42 6.03
N ALA A 131 6.44 -4.65 5.08
CA ALA A 131 5.27 -3.81 4.83
C ALA A 131 4.39 -3.63 6.07
N VAL A 132 4.07 -4.74 6.76
CA VAL A 132 3.14 -4.70 7.90
C VAL A 132 3.78 -4.12 9.16
N PHE A 133 5.03 -4.47 9.45
CA PHE A 133 5.64 -4.19 10.74
C PHE A 133 6.75 -3.15 10.72
N LEU A 134 7.55 -3.05 9.65
CA LEU A 134 8.71 -2.16 9.64
C LEU A 134 8.38 -0.83 8.96
N HIS A 135 7.58 -0.86 7.90
CA HIS A 135 7.26 0.31 7.11
C HIS A 135 6.54 1.43 7.89
N PRO A 136 5.56 1.15 8.78
CA PRO A 136 4.91 2.21 9.56
C PRO A 136 5.89 2.99 10.45
N PHE A 137 7.00 2.37 10.88
CA PHE A 137 8.05 3.04 11.68
C PHE A 137 8.97 3.92 10.86
N SER A 138 8.96 3.82 9.52
CA SER A 138 9.70 4.75 8.65
C SER A 138 9.27 6.20 8.90
N ALA A 139 8.02 6.44 9.31
CA ALA A 139 7.55 7.76 9.68
C ALA A 139 8.41 8.38 10.81
N LEU A 140 8.76 7.59 11.83
CA LEU A 140 9.62 8.06 12.94
C LEU A 140 11.04 8.38 12.48
N LEU A 141 11.60 7.59 11.56
CA LEU A 141 12.94 7.81 11.01
C LEU A 141 13.05 9.14 10.26
N HIS A 142 11.95 9.62 9.68
CA HIS A 142 11.87 10.90 8.98
C HIS A 142 11.41 12.05 9.90
N GLY A 143 11.37 11.83 11.22
CA GLY A 143 10.92 12.85 12.19
C GLY A 143 9.42 13.11 12.16
N ARG A 144 8.63 12.27 11.50
CA ARG A 144 7.15 12.35 11.46
C ARG A 144 6.58 11.59 12.66
N GLY A 145 5.46 12.06 13.20
CA GLY A 145 4.73 11.32 14.24
C GLY A 145 4.01 10.09 13.67
N LEU A 146 3.67 9.12 14.53
CA LEU A 146 2.92 7.90 14.14
C LEU A 146 1.57 8.19 13.47
N ALA A 147 1.02 9.39 13.67
CA ALA A 147 -0.18 9.84 12.95
C ALA A 147 0.01 9.87 11.42
N GLY A 148 1.24 10.08 10.94
CA GLY A 148 1.60 10.04 9.51
C GLY A 148 2.16 8.70 9.06
N ALA A 149 2.01 7.63 9.85
CA ALA A 149 2.51 6.32 9.49
C ALA A 149 1.81 5.77 8.25
N GLU A 150 2.59 5.20 7.33
CA GLU A 150 2.09 4.53 6.14
C GLU A 150 1.73 3.09 6.53
N VAL A 151 0.42 2.86 6.72
CA VAL A 151 -0.13 1.59 7.22
C VAL A 151 -0.61 0.73 6.05
N PHE A 152 -0.16 -0.53 6.04
CA PHE A 152 -0.50 -1.56 5.05
C PHE A 152 -1.98 -1.54 4.66
N GLY A 153 -2.27 -1.49 3.36
CA GLY A 153 -3.63 -1.60 2.82
C GLY A 153 -4.54 -0.39 3.05
N LEU A 154 -4.04 0.68 3.67
CA LEU A 154 -4.72 1.97 3.82
C LEU A 154 -3.99 3.08 3.05
N THR A 155 -2.67 2.97 2.92
CA THR A 155 -1.83 3.87 2.13
C THR A 155 -1.27 3.18 0.89
N PRO A 156 -0.89 3.93 -0.16
CA PRO A 156 -0.29 3.37 -1.37
C PRO A 156 1.13 2.83 -1.18
N ASP A 157 1.81 3.25 -0.11
CA ASP A 157 3.17 2.82 0.24
C ASP A 157 3.14 1.44 0.94
N PRO A 158 4.22 0.64 0.84
CA PRO A 158 4.19 -0.82 0.91
C PRO A 158 3.57 -1.44 2.17
#